data_AF-W0FUY0-F1
#
_entry.id   AF-W0FUY0-F1
#
_cell.length_a   1.000
_cell.length_b   1.000
_cell.length_c   1.000
_cell.angle_alpha   90.00
_cell.angle_beta   90.00
_cell.angle_gamma   90.00
#
_symmetry.space_group_name_H-M   'P 1'
#
loop_
_entity.id
_entity.type
_entity.pdbx_description
1 polymer ?
#
loop_
_entity_poly.entity_id
_entity_poly.type
_entity_poly.pdbx_seq_one_letter_code
_entity_poly.pdbx_strand_id
1 'polypeptide(L)'
;MRSVVGMVVLLAIAFLLSVNKKSISLRTVGAALLLQIAIGGIMLYFPPGKWAVEQAALGVHKVMSYSDAGSAFIFGSLVGPKMDVLFDGAGFIFAFRVLPAIIFVTALISLLYYIGVMGLLIRILGSIFQKAL
;
A
#
# COMPACT_ATOMS: atom_id res chain seq x y z
N MET A 1 22.23 3.36 14.52
CA MET A 1 22.63 1.96 14.82
C MET A 1 21.44 1.01 14.99
N ARG A 2 20.37 1.37 15.72
CA ARG A 2 19.20 0.48 15.94
C ARG A 2 18.60 -0.12 14.66
N SER A 3 18.41 0.67 13.61
CA SER A 3 17.81 0.21 12.34
C SER A 3 18.68 -0.83 11.60
N VAL A 4 20.00 -0.65 11.61
CA VAL A 4 20.94 -1.60 10.96
C VAL A 4 20.97 -2.92 11.73
N VAL A 5 21.01 -2.86 13.07
CA VAL A 5 20.93 -4.06 13.91
C VAL A 5 19.63 -4.81 13.67
N GLY A 6 18.49 -4.11 13.60
CA GLY A 6 17.20 -4.73 13.27
C GLY A 6 17.22 -5.45 11.92
N MET A 7 17.79 -4.83 10.88
CA MET A 7 17.91 -5.44 9.55
C MET A 7 18.76 -6.72 9.57
N VAL A 8 19.89 -6.70 10.29
CA VAL A 8 20.75 -7.89 10.44
C VAL A 8 20.02 -9.00 11.20
N VAL A 9 19.28 -8.67 12.26
CA VAL A 9 18.51 -9.66 13.04
C VAL A 9 17.42 -10.31 12.17
N LEU A 10 16.68 -9.54 11.37
CA LEU A 10 15.65 -10.10 10.48
C LEU A 10 16.26 -11.02 9.41
N LEU A 11 17.41 -10.64 8.83
CA LEU A 11 18.14 -11.49 7.89
C LEU A 11 18.67 -12.77 8.56
N ALA A 12 19.14 -12.67 9.81
CA ALA A 12 19.60 -13.83 10.57
C ALA A 12 18.44 -14.80 10.87
N ILE A 13 17.26 -14.30 11.25
CA ILE A 13 16.06 -15.12 11.44
C ILE A 13 15.67 -15.81 10.12
N ALA A 14 15.64 -15.08 9.01
CA ALA A 14 15.36 -15.66 7.69
C ALA A 14 16.37 -16.75 7.30
N PHE A 15 17.65 -16.56 7.60
CA PHE A 15 18.69 -17.56 7.38
C PHE A 15 18.55 -18.79 8.30
N LEU A 16 18.15 -18.60 9.55
CA LEU A 16 17.93 -19.68 10.50
C LEU A 16 16.76 -20.58 10.10
N LEU A 17 15.65 -19.97 9.65
CA LEU A 17 14.44 -20.65 9.18
C LEU A 17 14.54 -21.16 7.74
N SER A 18 15.63 -20.88 7.01
CA SER A 18 15.81 -21.35 5.64
C SER A 18 16.00 -22.86 5.58
N VAL A 19 15.16 -23.52 4.78
CA VAL A 19 15.16 -24.97 4.55
C VAL A 19 16.46 -25.44 3.89
N ASN A 20 17.01 -24.65 2.96
CA ASN A 20 18.25 -24.99 2.26
C ASN A 20 19.21 -23.80 2.25
N LYS A 21 19.99 -23.69 3.32
CA LYS A 21 20.94 -22.60 3.56
C LYS A 21 22.02 -22.48 2.48
N LYS A 22 22.34 -23.57 1.78
CA LYS A 22 23.34 -23.61 0.70
C LYS A 22 22.80 -23.15 -0.66
N SER A 23 21.48 -23.13 -0.83
CA SER A 23 20.83 -22.69 -2.08
C SER A 23 20.49 -21.20 -2.09
N ILE A 24 20.92 -20.43 -1.09
CA ILE A 24 20.64 -19.00 -1.00
C ILE A 24 21.53 -18.26 -1.99
N SER A 25 20.93 -17.63 -3.00
CA SER A 25 21.65 -16.77 -3.94
C SER A 25 21.96 -15.41 -3.29
N LEU A 26 23.20 -15.24 -2.83
CA LEU A 26 23.70 -13.98 -2.25
C LEU A 26 23.49 -12.78 -3.17
N ARG A 27 23.57 -12.98 -4.50
CA ARG A 27 23.28 -11.94 -5.50
C ARG A 27 21.84 -11.45 -5.41
N THR A 28 20.87 -12.35 -5.39
CA THR A 28 19.43 -12.02 -5.36
C THR A 28 19.05 -11.41 -4.01
N VAL A 29 19.51 -11.98 -2.89
CA VAL A 29 19.21 -11.43 -1.55
C VAL A 29 19.83 -10.05 -1.37
N GLY A 30 21.09 -9.86 -1.79
CA GLY A 30 21.77 -8.57 -1.72
C GLY A 30 21.13 -7.52 -2.63
N ALA A 31 20.78 -7.90 -3.86
CA ALA A 31 20.08 -7.03 -4.79
C ALA A 31 18.68 -6.64 -4.29
N ALA A 32 17.93 -7.59 -3.72
CA ALA A 32 16.63 -7.33 -3.09
C ALA A 32 16.75 -6.30 -1.97
N LEU A 33 17.73 -6.49 -1.07
CA LEU A 33 17.96 -5.61 0.07
C LEU A 33 18.35 -4.20 -0.37
N LEU A 34 19.29 -4.09 -1.32
CA LEU A 34 19.69 -2.80 -1.87
C LEU A 34 18.53 -2.09 -2.57
N LEU A 35 17.74 -2.81 -3.35
CA LEU A 35 16.57 -2.26 -4.03
C LEU A 35 15.54 -1.75 -3.02
N GLN A 36 15.26 -2.51 -1.94
CA GLN A 36 14.34 -2.07 -0.88
C GLN A 36 14.84 -0.81 -0.16
N ILE A 37 16.14 -0.74 0.18
CA ILE A 37 16.74 0.44 0.81
C ILE A 37 16.70 1.64 -0.14
N ALA A 38 17.02 1.43 -1.43
CA ALA A 38 17.00 2.47 -2.44
C ALA A 38 15.60 3.04 -2.65
N ILE A 39 14.59 2.18 -2.83
CA ILE A 39 13.19 2.60 -2.98
C ILE A 39 12.74 3.37 -1.72
N GLY A 40 13.01 2.84 -0.53
CA GLY A 40 12.69 3.52 0.73
C GLY A 40 13.37 4.88 0.86
N GLY A 41 14.65 4.98 0.49
CA GLY A 41 15.41 6.24 0.49
C GLY A 41 14.86 7.26 -0.51
N ILE A 42 14.49 6.82 -1.72
CA ILE A 42 13.88 7.69 -2.73
C ILE A 42 12.53 8.18 -2.24
N MET A 43 11.67 7.29 -1.73
CA MET A 43 10.31 7.63 -1.31
C MET A 43 10.25 8.47 -0.02
N LEU A 44 11.17 8.25 0.92
CA LEU A 44 11.08 8.80 2.28
C LEU A 44 12.20 9.78 2.66
N TYR A 45 13.25 9.93 1.86
CA TYR A 45 14.35 10.86 2.14
C TYR A 45 14.55 11.88 1.02
N PHE A 46 14.55 11.42 -0.24
CA PHE A 46 14.77 12.27 -1.41
C PHE A 46 13.57 13.20 -1.68
N PRO A 47 13.74 14.55 -1.71
CA PRO A 47 12.60 15.47 -1.79
C PRO A 47 11.69 15.28 -3.01
N PRO A 48 12.21 15.07 -4.24
CA PRO A 48 11.35 14.76 -5.39
C PRO A 48 10.57 13.45 -5.23
N GLY A 49 11.17 12.44 -4.59
CA GLY A 49 10.51 11.16 -4.35
C GLY A 49 9.43 11.24 -3.28
N LYS A 50 9.65 12.00 -2.21
CA LYS A 50 8.61 12.34 -1.22
C LYS A 50 7.42 13.03 -1.89
N TRP A 51 7.70 14.05 -2.70
CA TRP A 51 6.65 14.78 -3.43
C TRP A 51 5.86 13.84 -4.34
N ALA A 52 6.51 12.95 -5.08
CA ALA A 52 5.82 11.99 -5.94
C ALA A 52 4.90 11.04 -5.14
N VAL A 53 5.36 10.55 -3.99
CA VAL A 53 4.56 9.70 -3.10
C VAL A 53 3.38 10.46 -2.51
N GLU A 54 3.59 11.72 -2.11
CA GLU A 54 2.52 12.58 -1.60
C GLU A 54 1.45 12.84 -2.67
N GLN A 55 1.84 13.12 -3.91
CA GLN A 55 0.89 13.26 -5.02
C GLN A 55 0.12 11.97 -5.28
N ALA A 56 0.78 10.80 -5.22
CA ALA A 56 0.10 9.52 -5.34
C ALA A 56 -0.90 9.30 -4.20
N ALA A 57 -0.54 9.65 -2.96
CA ALA A 57 -1.41 9.55 -1.80
C ALA A 57 -2.63 10.48 -1.92
N LEU A 58 -2.45 11.72 -2.39
CA LEU A 58 -3.56 12.64 -2.68
C LEU A 58 -4.48 12.08 -3.78
N GLY A 59 -3.91 11.44 -4.80
CA GLY A 59 -4.66 10.75 -5.85
C GLY A 59 -5.53 9.62 -5.28
N VAL A 60 -4.96 8.75 -4.44
CA VAL A 60 -5.71 7.67 -3.76
C VAL A 60 -6.78 8.26 -2.85
N HIS A 61 -6.47 9.31 -2.09
CA HIS A 61 -7.44 9.97 -1.21
C HIS A 61 -8.62 10.57 -1.99
N LYS A 62 -8.36 11.18 -3.15
CA LYS A 62 -9.41 11.67 -4.06
C LYS A 62 -10.27 10.54 -4.61
N VAL A 63 -9.69 9.36 -4.87
CA VAL A 63 -10.47 8.19 -5.26
C VAL A 63 -11.35 7.70 -4.10
N MET A 64 -10.85 7.76 -2.86
CA MET A 64 -11.64 7.39 -1.68
C MET A 64 -12.80 8.36 -1.43
N SER A 65 -12.66 9.66 -1.72
CA SER A 65 -13.77 10.60 -1.54
C SER A 65 -14.97 10.33 -2.47
N TYR A 66 -14.76 9.69 -3.62
CA TYR A 66 -15.87 9.17 -4.44
C TYR A 66 -16.61 8.01 -3.77
N SER A 67 -15.89 7.17 -3.02
CA SER A 67 -16.52 6.13 -2.19
C SER A 67 -17.35 6.73 -1.05
N ASP A 68 -16.86 7.81 -0.42
CA ASP A 68 -17.59 8.49 0.64
C ASP A 68 -18.91 9.07 0.12
N ALA A 69 -18.91 9.64 -1.09
CA ALA A 69 -20.12 10.11 -1.76
C ALA A 69 -21.12 8.95 -2.03
N GLY A 70 -20.63 7.78 -2.44
CA GLY A 70 -21.46 6.59 -2.62
C GLY A 70 -22.04 6.06 -1.30
N SER A 71 -21.25 6.07 -0.22
CA SER A 71 -21.72 5.70 1.11
C SER A 71 -22.78 6.68 1.63
N ALA A 72 -22.59 7.98 1.44
CA ALA A 72 -23.57 9.01 1.78
C ALA A 72 -24.89 8.84 0.99
N PHE A 73 -24.83 8.39 -0.26
CA PHE A 73 -26.02 8.06 -1.04
C PHE A 73 -26.80 6.86 -0.46
N ILE A 74 -26.11 5.80 -0.05
CA ILE A 74 -26.74 4.57 0.47
C ILE A 74 -27.24 4.75 1.91
N PHE A 75 -26.43 5.35 2.77
CA PHE A 75 -26.64 5.40 4.22
C PHE A 75 -27.08 6.78 4.73
N GLY A 76 -27.08 7.82 3.90
CA GLY A 76 -27.58 9.14 4.22
C GLY A 76 -26.92 9.76 5.45
N SER A 77 -27.75 10.16 6.42
CA SER A 77 -27.28 10.83 7.64
C SER A 77 -26.48 9.94 8.59
N LEU A 78 -26.51 8.61 8.45
CA LEU A 78 -25.78 7.67 9.31
C LEU A 78 -24.25 7.75 9.14
N VAL A 79 -23.78 8.36 8.06
CA VAL A 79 -22.35 8.62 7.83
C VAL A 79 -22.00 10.11 7.92
N GLY A 80 -22.99 10.98 8.16
CA GLY A 80 -22.81 12.43 8.20
C GLY A 80 -22.32 12.97 9.55
N PRO A 81 -21.93 14.26 9.60
CA PRO A 81 -21.38 14.90 10.80
C PRO A 81 -22.38 15.00 11.96
N LYS A 82 -23.68 14.85 11.68
CA LYS A 82 -24.72 14.81 12.71
C LYS A 82 -24.55 13.63 13.67
N MET A 83 -23.96 12.52 13.22
CA MET A 83 -23.67 11.37 14.06
C MET A 83 -22.59 11.69 15.10
N ASP A 84 -21.60 12.51 14.74
CA ASP A 84 -20.55 12.88 15.69
C ASP A 84 -21.09 13.76 16.83
N VAL A 85 -22.12 14.57 16.56
CA VAL A 85 -22.82 15.37 17.58
C VAL A 85 -23.75 14.51 18.45
N LEU A 86 -24.47 13.56 17.84
CA LEU A 86 -25.43 12.71 18.55
C LEU A 86 -24.77 11.66 19.45
N PHE A 87 -23.56 11.22 19.11
CA PHE A 87 -22.83 10.17 19.81
C PHE A 87 -21.58 10.69 20.53
N ASP A 88 -21.53 11.99 20.86
CA ASP A 88 -20.44 12.62 21.63
C ASP A 88 -19.03 12.25 21.12
N GLY A 89 -18.82 12.40 19.81
CA GLY A 89 -17.57 12.05 19.12
C GLY A 89 -17.45 10.58 18.68
N ALA A 90 -18.37 9.70 19.05
CA ALA A 90 -18.43 8.30 18.59
C ALA A 90 -19.32 8.09 17.35
N GLY A 91 -19.50 9.13 16.52
CA GLY A 91 -20.32 9.06 15.30
C GLY A 91 -19.68 8.31 14.13
N PHE A 92 -18.44 7.84 14.29
CA PHE A 92 -17.77 7.00 13.31
C PHE A 92 -18.32 5.56 13.36
N ILE A 93 -19.30 5.26 12.52
CA ILE A 93 -19.78 3.89 12.35
C ILE A 93 -18.89 3.16 11.35
N PHE A 94 -18.03 2.27 11.85
CA PHE A 94 -17.11 1.46 11.05
C PHE A 94 -17.81 0.74 9.89
N ALA A 95 -18.97 0.12 10.15
CA ALA A 95 -19.70 -0.64 9.15
C ALA A 95 -20.11 0.19 7.92
N PHE A 96 -20.43 1.47 8.10
CA PHE A 96 -20.90 2.33 7.01
C PHE A 96 -19.80 3.19 6.40
N ARG A 97 -18.69 3.42 7.11
CA ARG A 97 -17.56 4.19 6.56
C ARG A 97 -16.48 3.31 5.94
N VAL A 98 -16.23 2.11 6.47
CA VAL A 98 -15.11 1.26 6.02
C VAL A 98 -15.56 0.18 5.04
N LEU A 99 -16.68 -0.52 5.29
CA LEU A 99 -17.10 -1.61 4.41
C LEU A 99 -17.45 -1.15 2.98
N PRO A 100 -18.16 -0.02 2.77
CA PRO A 100 -18.44 0.45 1.41
C PRO A 100 -17.18 0.84 0.63
N ALA A 101 -16.16 1.36 1.31
CA ALA A 101 -14.86 1.66 0.69
C ALA A 101 -14.18 0.39 0.17
N ILE A 102 -14.29 -0.73 0.88
CA ILE A 102 -13.77 -2.02 0.40
C ILE A 102 -14.50 -2.45 -0.88
N ILE A 103 -15.84 -2.39 -0.89
CA ILE A 103 -16.66 -2.76 -2.06
C ILE A 103 -16.32 -1.87 -3.28
N PHE A 104 -16.16 -0.57 -3.05
CA PHE A 104 -15.77 0.36 -4.10
C PHE A 104 -14.38 0.05 -4.66
N VAL A 105 -13.39 -0.19 -3.79
CA VAL A 105 -12.01 -0.51 -4.21
C VAL A 105 -11.95 -1.82 -4.96
N THR A 106 -12.67 -2.86 -4.53
CA THR A 106 -12.69 -4.14 -5.26
C THR A 106 -13.35 -4.01 -6.64
N ALA A 107 -14.46 -3.28 -6.74
CA ALA A 107 -15.11 -3.00 -8.02
C ALA A 107 -14.20 -2.18 -8.96
N LEU A 108 -13.53 -1.15 -8.42
CA LEU A 108 -12.58 -0.33 -9.16
C LEU A 108 -11.41 -1.18 -9.67
N ILE A 109 -10.75 -1.96 -8.80
CA ILE A 109 -9.65 -2.84 -9.20
C ILE A 109 -10.12 -3.84 -10.27
N SER A 110 -11.30 -4.44 -10.12
CA SER A 110 -11.88 -5.33 -11.13
C SER A 110 -12.05 -4.63 -12.48
N LEU A 111 -12.52 -3.39 -12.49
CA LEU A 111 -12.60 -2.58 -13.71
C LEU A 111 -11.21 -2.32 -14.31
N LEU A 112 -10.23 -1.94 -13.49
CA LEU A 112 -8.84 -1.72 -13.93
C LEU A 112 -8.19 -2.99 -14.53
N TYR A 113 -8.57 -4.17 -14.04
CA TYR A 113 -8.19 -5.45 -14.65
C TYR A 113 -8.88 -5.68 -15.99
N TYR A 114 -10.19 -5.44 -16.06
CA TYR A 114 -10.96 -5.60 -17.29
C TYR A 114 -10.45 -4.72 -18.44
N ILE A 115 -10.11 -3.46 -18.15
CA ILE A 115 -9.54 -2.54 -19.14
C ILE A 115 -8.04 -2.77 -19.41
N GLY A 116 -7.38 -3.68 -18.67
CA GLY A 116 -5.99 -4.06 -18.89
C GLY A 116 -4.92 -3.20 -18.23
N VAL A 117 -5.28 -2.15 -17.47
CA VAL A 117 -4.32 -1.26 -16.79
C VAL A 117 -3.50 -2.01 -15.74
N MET A 118 -4.14 -2.87 -14.94
CA MET A 118 -3.41 -3.69 -13.96
C MET A 118 -2.40 -4.63 -14.63
N GLY A 119 -2.75 -5.19 -15.79
CA GLY A 119 -1.85 -6.04 -16.56
C GLY A 119 -0.59 -5.29 -17.01
N LEU A 120 -0.75 -4.04 -17.48
CA LEU A 120 0.38 -3.18 -17.85
C LEU A 120 1.29 -2.89 -16.65
N LEU A 121 0.73 -2.50 -15.51
CA LEU A 121 1.49 -2.19 -14.30
C LEU A 121 2.29 -3.41 -13.80
N ILE A 122 1.65 -4.58 -13.74
CA ILE A 122 2.30 -5.82 -13.30
C ILE A 122 3.44 -6.20 -14.24
N ARG A 123 3.27 -6.06 -15.56
CA ARG A 123 4.33 -6.36 -16.54
C ARG A 123 5.52 -5.43 -16.38
N ILE A 124 5.30 -4.13 -16.18
CA ILE A 124 6.38 -3.16 -15.99
C ILE A 124 7.14 -3.48 -14.69
N LEU A 125 6.45 -3.62 -13.57
CA LEU A 125 7.07 -3.92 -12.28
C LEU A 125 7.80 -5.27 -12.30
N GLY A 126 7.16 -6.31 -12.82
CA GLY A 126 7.76 -7.64 -12.96
C GLY A 126 9.02 -7.63 -13.82
N SER A 127 9.03 -6.87 -14.93
CA SER A 127 10.21 -6.73 -15.78
C SER A 127 11.37 -6.01 -15.08
N ILE A 128 11.07 -5.00 -14.24
CA ILE A 128 12.07 -4.29 -13.45
C ILE A 128 12.68 -5.24 -12.41
N PHE A 129 11.85 -5.95 -11.65
CA PHE A 129 12.31 -6.88 -10.64
C PHE A 129 13.11 -8.04 -11.24
N GLN A 130 12.64 -8.65 -12.33
CA GLN A 130 13.35 -9.75 -12.99
C GLN A 130 14.73 -9.35 -13.53
N LYS A 131 14.92 -8.08 -13.90
CA LYS A 131 16.23 -7.57 -14.34
C LYS A 131 17.14 -7.17 -13.18
N ALA A 132 16.55 -6.75 -12.05
CA ALA A 132 17.29 -6.25 -10.90
C ALA A 132 17.76 -7.35 -9.93
N LEU A 133 17.04 -8.46 -9.86
CA LEU A 133 17.23 -9.60 -8.92
C LEU A 133 17.95 -10.78 -9.58
#